data_AF-A0A966K054-F1
#
_entry.id   AF-A0A966K054-F1
#
_cell.length_a   1.000
_cell.length_b   1.000
_cell.length_c   1.000
_cell.angle_alpha   90.00
_cell.angle_beta   90.00
_cell.angle_gamma   90.00
#
_symmetry.space_group_name_H-M   'P 1'
#
loop_
_entity.id
_entity.type
_entity.pdbx_description
1 polymer ?
#
loop_
_entity_poly.entity_id
_entity_poly.type
_entity_poly.pdbx_seq_one_letter_code
_entity_poly.pdbx_strand_id
1 'polypeptide(L)' 'MNKSEVKVISILERVGGFASAQELYQLLQRNGESIGLTTVYRALQSLVSDKIVDQLRRDDGEAIY' A
#
# COMPACT_ATOMS: atom_id res chain seq x y z
N MET A 1 6.81 -3.73 -12.72
CA MET A 1 5.65 -3.73 -11.82
C MET A 1 5.03 -5.13 -11.74
N ASN A 2 4.85 -5.70 -10.56
CA ASN A 2 4.30 -7.03 -10.30
C ASN A 2 2.80 -6.98 -9.93
N LYS A 3 2.15 -8.15 -9.82
CA LYS A 3 0.69 -8.22 -9.53
C LYS A 3 0.30 -7.58 -8.20
N SER A 4 1.15 -7.66 -7.18
CA SER A 4 0.88 -7.07 -5.86
C SER A 4 0.99 -5.55 -5.90
N GLU A 5 1.97 -5.01 -6.62
CA GLU A 5 2.14 -3.56 -6.82
C GLU A 5 0.95 -2.95 -7.55
N VAL A 6 0.45 -3.59 -8.61
CA VAL A 6 -0.76 -3.13 -9.34
C VAL A 6 -1.98 -3.09 -8.43
N LYS A 7 -2.17 -4.11 -7.58
CA LYS A 7 -3.28 -4.15 -6.62
C LYS A 7 -3.17 -3.04 -5.59
N VAL A 8 -1.97 -2.81 -5.05
CA VAL A 8 -1.71 -1.76 -4.06
C VAL A 8 -1.98 -0.38 -4.64
N ILE A 9 -1.46 -0.08 -5.85
CA ILE A 9 -1.71 1.19 -6.54
C ILE A 9 -3.21 1.40 -6.74
N SER A 10 -3.91 0.39 -7.26
CA SER A 10 -5.36 0.51 -7.51
C SER A 10 -6.17 0.83 -6.25
N ILE A 11 -5.75 0.35 -5.07
CA ILE A 11 -6.38 0.72 -3.81
C ILE A 11 -6.00 2.12 -3.37
N LEU A 12 -4.72 2.52 -3.47
CA LEU A 12 -4.28 3.88 -3.15
C LEU A 12 -5.03 4.93 -3.99
N GLU A 13 -5.17 4.70 -5.29
CA GLU A 13 -5.95 5.56 -6.19
C GLU A 13 -7.43 5.67 -5.76
N ARG A 14 -8.01 4.59 -5.24
CA ARG A 14 -9.40 4.59 -4.74
C ARG A 14 -9.56 5.30 -3.40
N VAL A 15 -8.55 5.26 -2.54
CA VAL A 15 -8.55 5.99 -1.26
C VAL A 15 -8.46 7.49 -1.51
N GLY A 16 -7.74 7.92 -2.56
CA GLY A 16 -7.63 9.33 -2.94
C GLY A 16 -6.78 10.16 -1.97
N GLY A 17 -5.91 9.50 -1.22
CA GLY A 17 -5.04 10.11 -0.22
C GLY A 17 -4.11 9.06 0.40
N PHE A 18 -3.35 9.47 1.42
CA PHE A 18 -2.41 8.58 2.08
C PHE A 18 -3.11 7.52 2.93
N ALA A 19 -2.66 6.27 2.83
CA ALA A 19 -3.13 5.14 3.62
C ALA A 19 -1.97 4.39 4.26
N SER A 20 -2.19 3.82 5.45
CA SER A 20 -1.21 2.93 6.05
C SER A 20 -1.19 1.57 5.35
N ALA A 21 -0.08 0.84 5.45
CA ALA A 21 0.02 -0.50 4.90
C ALA A 21 -1.06 -1.45 5.46
N GLN A 22 -1.49 -1.21 6.71
CA GLN A 22 -2.54 -2.00 7.35
C GLN A 22 -3.92 -1.66 6.81
N GLU A 23 -4.22 -0.39 6.57
CA GLU A 23 -5.46 0.05 5.91
C GLU A 23 -5.56 -0.54 4.49
N LEU A 24 -4.49 -0.45 3.71
CA LEU A 24 -4.42 -1.03 2.36
C LEU A 24 -4.65 -2.54 2.37
N TYR A 25 -4.01 -3.26 3.30
CA TYR A 25 -4.22 -4.69 3.48
C TYR A 25 -5.68 -5.03 3.82
N GLN A 26 -6.31 -4.28 4.71
CA GLN A 26 -7.72 -4.49 5.07
C GLN A 26 -8.65 -4.23 3.88
N LEU A 27 -8.39 -3.17 3.10
CA LEU A 27 -9.17 -2.85 1.89
C LEU A 27 -9.00 -3.94 0.81
N LEU A 28 -7.78 -4.43 0.62
CA LEU A 28 -7.50 -5.54 -0.31
C LEU A 28 -8.27 -6.80 0.10
N GLN A 29 -8.23 -7.19 1.38
CA GLN A 29 -9.00 -8.34 1.86
C GLN A 29 -10.52 -8.15 1.69
N ARG A 30 -11.05 -6.96 1.99
CA ARG A 30 -12.48 -6.65 1.78
C ARG A 30 -12.88 -6.75 0.31
N ASN A 31 -11.95 -6.50 -0.60
CA ASN A 31 -12.15 -6.65 -2.05
C ASN A 31 -11.92 -8.09 -2.54
N GLY A 32 -11.76 -9.07 -1.64
CA GLY A 32 -11.59 -10.48 -1.97
C GLY A 32 -10.16 -10.88 -2.37
N GLU A 33 -9.19 -9.99 -2.17
CA GLU A 33 -7.81 -10.28 -2.54
C GLU A 33 -7.13 -11.18 -1.50
N SER A 34 -6.66 -12.34 -1.94
CA SER A 34 -5.81 -13.22 -1.14
C SER A 34 -4.36 -12.74 -1.20
N ILE A 35 -4.04 -11.74 -0.37
CA ILE A 35 -2.70 -11.16 -0.23
C ILE A 35 -2.34 -11.04 1.25
N GLY A 36 -1.10 -11.32 1.61
CA GLY A 36 -0.61 -11.18 2.99
C GLY A 36 -0.07 -9.76 3.26
N LEU A 37 -0.12 -9.33 4.53
CA LEU A 37 0.39 -8.03 4.94
C LEU A 37 1.87 -7.83 4.58
N THR A 38 2.73 -8.84 4.75
CA THR A 38 4.14 -8.80 4.33
C THR A 38 4.30 -8.53 2.82
N THR A 39 3.40 -9.07 2.00
CA THR A 39 3.40 -8.85 0.55
C THR A 39 3.00 -7.41 0.21
N VAL A 40 2.03 -6.84 0.94
CA VAL A 40 1.68 -5.42 0.82
C VAL A 40 2.87 -4.53 1.16
N TYR A 41 3.57 -4.81 2.26
CA TYR A 41 4.78 -4.07 2.64
C TYR A 41 5.87 -4.14 1.58
N ARG A 42 6.16 -5.33 1.03
CA ARG A 42 7.17 -5.47 -0.02
C ARG A 42 6.78 -4.74 -1.30
N ALA A 43 5.51 -4.76 -1.68
CA ALA A 43 5.01 -4.00 -2.82
C ALA A 43 5.17 -2.49 -2.59
N LEU A 44 4.80 -1.98 -1.42
CA LEU A 44 4.97 -0.56 -1.08
C LEU A 44 6.45 -0.15 -1.05
N GLN A 45 7.33 -0.96 -0.46
CA GLN A 45 8.78 -0.70 -0.45
C GLN A 45 9.36 -0.63 -1.86
N SER A 46 8.93 -1.54 -2.75
CA SER A 46 9.31 -1.54 -4.16
C SER A 46 8.84 -0.27 -4.86
N LEU A 47 7.57 0.10 -4.68
CA LEU A 47 6.97 1.30 -5.28
C LEU A 47 7.62 2.61 -4.80
N VAL A 48 7.97 2.70 -3.53
CA VAL A 48 8.72 3.84 -2.97
C VAL A 48 10.13 3.89 -3.53
N SER A 49 10.82 2.75 -3.62
CA SER A 49 12.15 2.67 -4.23
C SER A 49 12.14 3.13 -5.69
N ASP A 50 11.07 2.79 -6.41
CA ASP A 50 10.85 3.17 -7.81
C ASP A 50 10.29 4.60 -7.98
N LYS A 51 10.07 5.32 -6.87
CA LYS A 51 9.47 6.67 -6.83
C LYS A 51 8.09 6.76 -7.47
N ILE A 52 7.32 5.67 -7.41
CA ILE A 52 5.95 5.59 -7.92
C ILE A 52 4.95 6.01 -6.83
N VAL A 53 5.26 5.73 -5.57
CA VAL A 53 4.44 6.07 -4.40
C VAL A 53 5.31 6.83 -3.40
N ASP A 54 4.77 7.89 -2.81
CA ASP A 54 5.43 8.64 -1.75
C ASP A 54 5.25 7.93 -0.41
N GLN A 55 6.18 8.14 0.53
CA GLN A 55 6.04 7.68 1.90
C GLN A 55 6.14 8.87 2.84
N LEU A 56 5.15 9.03 3.70
CA LEU A 56 5.15 9.99 4.79
C LEU A 56 5.17 9.26 6.14
N ARG A 57 5.67 9.95 7.16
CA ARG A 57 5.62 9.50 8.54
C ARG A 57 4.70 10.43 9.31
N ARG A 58 3.68 9.88 9.96
CA ARG A 58 2.81 10.62 10.88
C ARG A 58 3.55 10.94 12.18
N ASP A 59 3.00 11.86 12.96
CA ASP A 59 3.58 12.29 14.23
C ASP A 59 3.69 11.15 15.26
N ASP A 60 2.85 10.11 15.14
CA ASP A 60 2.89 8.88 15.94
C ASP A 60 3.94 7.87 15.46
N GLY A 61 4.65 8.17 14.36
CA GLY A 61 5.67 7.32 13.76
C GLY A 61 5.16 6.32 12.73
N GLU A 62 3.84 6.22 12.47
CA GLU A 62 3.27 5.34 11.45
C GLU A 62 3.65 5.80 10.04
N ALA A 63 4.05 4.85 9.19
CA ALA A 63 4.30 5.10 7.78
C ALA A 63 2.99 5.00 6.98
N ILE A 64 2.70 6.05 6.23
CA ILE A 64 1.60 6.13 5.29
C ILE A 64 2.13 6.35 3.87
N TYR A 65 1.38 5.88 2.89
CA TYR A 65 1.76 5.79 1.48
C TYR A 65 0.67 6.36 0.60
#